data_AF-A0A376GGP2-F1
#
_entry.id   AF-A0A376GGP2-F1
#
_cell.length_a   1.000
_cell.length_b   1.000
_cell.length_c   1.000
_cell.angle_alpha   90.00
_cell.angle_beta   90.00
_cell.angle_gamma   90.00
#
_symmetry.space_group_name_H-M   'P 1'
#
loop_
_entity.id
_entity.type
_entity.pdbx_description
1 polymer ?
#
loop_
_entity_poly.entity_id
_entity_poly.type
_entity_poly.pdbx_seq_one_letter_code
_entity_poly.pdbx_strand_id
1 'polypeptide(L)'
;MLKSDKNITINSGTYDFTLTSASQGGKGISADGEIIINGGTINIKTAATGAVYVNESGIKDSYASTAITADTNIYLNGGNITTTSTGNGGKGISADGNITIGELNKDNALLNLNITTSGERFLVSGSGNNADYANPKAVKADGNLTVNSGTITIKGTQNADGGEGLESKAILTINDGIVNIETYDDAINAATAIIINGGNTWVKARGNDGIDSNGTLTINGGFTVSNGARSPEEGFDCDNNTFKITGGTIIGTGGATSNPTTNVSTQRSIKITTTLTNNTSTIINLKSSTGTRILTYRVPAFSSNGNGNSVTILITDPLILNGNYTISKGASVSGGTESPNGYIVGGTVTEGSTIKSFTVSTMLTTVSL
;
A
#
# COMPACT_ATOMS: atom_id res chain seq x y z
N MET A 1 -4.51 -29.27 -1.64
CA MET A 1 -5.10 -28.29 -0.69
C MET A 1 -4.92 -28.86 0.70
N LEU A 2 -4.79 -28.00 1.71
CA LEU A 2 -4.81 -28.39 3.12
C LEU A 2 -6.07 -27.80 3.76
N LYS A 3 -6.88 -28.64 4.42
CA LYS A 3 -8.05 -28.21 5.20
C LYS A 3 -7.96 -28.80 6.60
N SER A 4 -8.29 -27.98 7.60
CA SER A 4 -8.50 -28.40 8.99
C SER A 4 -9.74 -27.70 9.53
N ASP A 5 -10.53 -28.39 10.36
CA ASP A 5 -11.60 -27.77 11.15
C ASP A 5 -11.07 -27.17 12.46
N LYS A 6 -9.74 -27.21 12.64
CA LYS A 6 -8.99 -26.60 13.73
C LYS A 6 -7.77 -25.89 13.12
N ASN A 7 -6.70 -25.79 13.89
CA ASN A 7 -5.49 -25.11 13.48
C ASN A 7 -4.71 -25.90 12.41
N ILE A 8 -3.93 -25.16 11.62
CA ILE A 8 -2.87 -25.67 10.74
C ILE A 8 -1.55 -25.02 11.18
N THR A 9 -0.51 -25.83 11.36
CA THR A 9 0.86 -25.34 11.58
C THR A 9 1.78 -25.92 10.53
N ILE A 10 2.47 -25.05 9.79
CA ILE A 10 3.48 -25.40 8.80
C ILE A 10 4.84 -24.94 9.32
N ASN A 11 5.70 -25.88 9.69
CA ASN A 11 7.04 -25.57 10.21
C ASN A 11 8.09 -25.41 9.11
N SER A 12 7.98 -26.21 8.05
CA SER A 12 8.91 -26.26 6.92
C SER A 12 8.33 -27.11 5.81
N GLY A 13 9.01 -27.21 4.66
CA GLY A 13 8.65 -28.08 3.54
C GLY A 13 8.28 -27.30 2.29
N THR A 14 7.99 -28.02 1.21
CA THR A 14 7.54 -27.43 -0.06
C THR A 14 6.09 -27.82 -0.31
N TYR A 15 5.23 -26.84 -0.56
CA TYR A 15 3.81 -27.03 -0.80
C TYR A 15 3.41 -26.31 -2.09
N ASP A 16 3.12 -27.08 -3.14
CA ASP A 16 2.73 -26.56 -4.46
C ASP A 16 1.27 -26.93 -4.77
N PHE A 17 0.39 -25.95 -4.78
CA PHE A 17 -1.03 -26.12 -5.08
C PHE A 17 -1.44 -25.33 -6.34
N THR A 18 -2.12 -26.00 -7.27
CA THR A 18 -2.79 -25.37 -8.41
C THR A 18 -4.26 -25.73 -8.39
N LEU A 19 -5.09 -24.74 -8.08
CA LEU A 19 -6.55 -24.83 -8.14
C LEU A 19 -6.99 -24.20 -9.46
N THR A 20 -7.40 -25.04 -10.39
CA THR A 20 -7.72 -24.66 -11.76
C THR A 20 -9.01 -23.83 -11.84
N SER A 21 -9.37 -23.35 -13.03
CA SER A 21 -10.64 -22.65 -13.26
C SER A 21 -11.88 -23.49 -12.93
N ALA A 22 -11.76 -24.81 -12.86
CA ALA A 22 -12.82 -25.71 -12.43
C ALA A 22 -13.04 -25.75 -10.91
N SER A 23 -12.08 -25.24 -10.11
CA SER A 23 -12.12 -25.27 -8.64
C SER A 23 -12.88 -24.08 -8.05
N GLN A 24 -14.19 -23.99 -8.35
CA GLN A 24 -15.05 -22.89 -7.90
C GLN A 24 -15.01 -22.71 -6.37
N GLY A 25 -14.70 -21.49 -5.91
CA GLY A 25 -14.57 -21.19 -4.48
C GLY A 25 -13.42 -21.91 -3.78
N GLY A 26 -12.47 -22.47 -4.54
CA GLY A 26 -11.41 -23.31 -4.02
C GLY A 26 -10.46 -22.56 -3.09
N LYS A 27 -10.04 -23.23 -2.02
CA LYS A 27 -9.12 -22.71 -1.01
C LYS A 27 -7.83 -23.53 -0.96
N GLY A 28 -6.67 -22.89 -1.10
CA GLY A 28 -5.38 -23.60 -1.12
C GLY A 28 -5.03 -24.21 0.24
N ILE A 29 -4.94 -23.36 1.25
CA ILE A 29 -4.81 -23.71 2.67
C ILE A 29 -5.98 -23.06 3.41
N SER A 30 -6.78 -23.85 4.12
CA SER A 30 -7.97 -23.38 4.83
C SER A 30 -8.05 -23.97 6.23
N ALA A 31 -8.36 -23.15 7.22
CA ALA A 31 -8.58 -23.60 8.59
C ALA A 31 -9.81 -22.91 9.20
N ASP A 32 -10.63 -23.64 9.95
CA ASP A 32 -11.66 -23.00 10.79
C ASP A 32 -11.01 -22.44 12.08
N GLY A 33 -9.85 -22.99 12.45
CA GLY A 33 -8.96 -22.44 13.47
C GLY A 33 -7.88 -21.55 12.87
N GLU A 34 -6.74 -21.46 13.55
CA GLU A 34 -5.64 -20.58 13.15
C GLU A 34 -4.73 -21.23 12.10
N ILE A 35 -4.12 -20.40 11.24
CA ILE A 35 -3.01 -20.83 10.38
C ILE A 35 -1.71 -20.20 10.87
N ILE A 36 -0.71 -21.04 11.16
CA ILE A 36 0.63 -20.61 11.54
C ILE A 36 1.64 -21.17 10.54
N ILE A 37 2.38 -20.29 9.86
CA ILE A 37 3.43 -20.64 8.91
C ILE A 37 4.77 -20.15 9.45
N ASN A 38 5.58 -21.06 9.98
CA ASN A 38 6.91 -20.76 10.53
C ASN A 38 8.02 -20.80 9.49
N GLY A 39 7.77 -21.42 8.32
CA GLY A 39 8.78 -21.57 7.28
C GLY A 39 8.32 -22.47 6.13
N GLY A 40 9.23 -22.69 5.18
CA GLY A 40 9.01 -23.50 3.99
C GLY A 40 8.87 -22.68 2.71
N THR A 41 8.62 -23.37 1.60
CA THR A 41 8.31 -22.80 0.28
C THR A 41 6.88 -23.17 -0.08
N ILE A 42 6.00 -22.18 -0.18
CA ILE A 42 4.57 -22.39 -0.41
C ILE A 42 4.18 -21.65 -1.68
N ASN A 43 3.74 -22.37 -2.70
CA ASN A 43 3.26 -21.79 -3.96
C ASN A 43 1.79 -22.19 -4.17
N ILE A 44 0.90 -21.21 -4.26
CA ILE A 44 -0.54 -21.47 -4.43
C ILE A 44 -1.06 -20.66 -5.61
N LYS A 45 -1.69 -21.33 -6.57
CA LYS A 45 -2.37 -20.70 -7.71
C LYS A 45 -3.86 -21.00 -7.64
N THR A 46 -4.70 -19.97 -7.71
CA THR A 46 -6.16 -20.12 -7.78
C THR A 46 -6.71 -19.39 -8.99
N ALA A 47 -7.42 -20.11 -9.88
CA ALA A 47 -7.87 -19.55 -11.16
C ALA A 47 -9.40 -19.51 -11.36
N ALA A 48 -10.19 -20.16 -10.51
CA ALA A 48 -11.64 -20.17 -10.65
C ALA A 48 -12.26 -18.83 -10.29
N THR A 49 -13.04 -18.29 -11.22
CA THR A 49 -13.88 -17.10 -11.04
C THR A 49 -14.92 -17.35 -9.96
N GLY A 50 -15.07 -16.39 -9.05
CA GLY A 50 -16.19 -16.36 -8.12
C GLY A 50 -17.54 -16.24 -8.83
N ALA A 51 -18.60 -16.61 -8.13
CA ALA A 51 -19.96 -16.50 -8.65
C ALA A 51 -20.94 -16.06 -7.56
N VAL A 52 -22.09 -15.57 -8.02
CA VAL A 52 -23.23 -15.22 -7.18
C VAL A 52 -24.11 -16.46 -7.02
N TYR A 53 -24.59 -16.69 -5.81
CA TYR A 53 -25.59 -17.69 -5.49
C TYR A 53 -26.71 -17.06 -4.66
N VAL A 54 -27.81 -17.79 -4.47
CA VAL A 54 -28.93 -17.37 -3.62
C VAL A 54 -29.00 -18.35 -2.46
N ASN A 55 -28.91 -17.86 -1.23
CA ASN A 55 -28.98 -18.69 -0.04
C ASN A 55 -30.43 -19.16 0.24
N GLU A 56 -30.60 -20.01 1.27
CA GLU A 56 -31.90 -20.59 1.63
C GLU A 56 -32.95 -19.53 2.03
N SER A 57 -32.51 -18.33 2.43
CA SER A 57 -33.38 -17.19 2.76
C SER A 57 -33.72 -16.31 1.55
N GLY A 58 -33.30 -16.69 0.33
CA GLY A 58 -33.55 -15.92 -0.88
C GLY A 58 -32.63 -14.70 -1.06
N ILE A 59 -31.59 -14.56 -0.25
CA ILE A 59 -30.64 -13.45 -0.31
C ILE A 59 -29.48 -13.83 -1.23
N LYS A 60 -29.10 -12.92 -2.12
CA LYS A 60 -27.91 -13.09 -2.97
C LYS A 60 -26.64 -12.98 -2.14
N ASP A 61 -25.71 -13.86 -2.41
CA ASP A 61 -24.38 -13.87 -1.80
C ASP A 61 -23.36 -14.38 -2.84
N SER A 62 -22.08 -14.44 -2.48
CA SER A 62 -21.01 -14.80 -3.40
C SER A 62 -19.97 -15.73 -2.77
N TYR A 63 -19.26 -16.43 -3.63
CA TYR A 63 -18.02 -17.10 -3.25
C TYR A 63 -16.92 -16.73 -4.23
N ALA A 64 -15.67 -16.78 -3.78
CA ALA A 64 -14.49 -16.63 -4.62
C ALA A 64 -13.32 -17.46 -4.06
N SER A 65 -12.40 -17.84 -4.94
CA SER A 65 -11.22 -18.62 -4.54
C SER A 65 -10.28 -17.79 -3.67
N THR A 66 -9.65 -18.41 -2.67
CA THR A 66 -8.67 -17.75 -1.80
C THR A 66 -7.46 -18.66 -1.59
N ALA A 67 -6.23 -18.14 -1.73
CA ALA A 67 -5.06 -19.00 -1.63
C ALA A 67 -4.82 -19.51 -0.20
N ILE A 68 -4.87 -18.62 0.81
CA ILE A 68 -4.74 -18.96 2.23
C ILE A 68 -5.87 -18.28 3.01
N THR A 69 -6.64 -19.04 3.80
CA THR A 69 -7.75 -18.47 4.56
C THR A 69 -8.00 -19.14 5.89
N ALA A 70 -8.36 -18.34 6.89
CA ALA A 70 -8.72 -18.83 8.22
C ALA A 70 -9.96 -18.11 8.74
N ASP A 71 -10.84 -18.82 9.43
CA ASP A 71 -11.99 -18.23 10.13
C ASP A 71 -11.55 -17.52 11.44
N THR A 72 -10.26 -17.60 11.78
CA THR A 72 -9.65 -16.89 12.90
C THR A 72 -8.37 -16.17 12.45
N ASN A 73 -7.23 -16.37 13.11
CA ASN A 73 -5.99 -15.65 12.85
C ASN A 73 -5.09 -16.37 11.83
N ILE A 74 -4.29 -15.58 11.10
CA ILE A 74 -3.18 -16.07 10.28
C ILE A 74 -1.86 -15.44 10.76
N TYR A 75 -0.87 -16.28 11.01
CA TYR A 75 0.50 -15.88 11.37
C TYR A 75 1.48 -16.37 10.29
N LEU A 76 2.14 -15.43 9.63
CA LEU A 76 3.17 -15.70 8.63
C LEU A 76 4.54 -15.35 9.23
N ASN A 77 5.12 -16.25 10.01
CA ASN A 77 6.34 -15.96 10.77
C ASN A 77 7.61 -16.08 9.89
N GLY A 78 7.58 -16.93 8.86
CA GLY A 78 8.71 -17.12 7.96
C GLY A 78 8.40 -17.95 6.70
N GLY A 79 9.39 -18.08 5.82
CA GLY A 79 9.34 -18.86 4.58
C GLY A 79 9.23 -18.03 3.30
N ASN A 80 9.21 -18.73 2.17
CA ASN A 80 8.95 -18.16 0.84
C ASN A 80 7.53 -18.51 0.44
N ILE A 81 6.62 -17.54 0.52
CA ILE A 81 5.19 -17.74 0.26
C ILE A 81 4.84 -16.98 -1.02
N THR A 82 4.36 -17.69 -2.03
CA THR A 82 3.91 -17.13 -3.31
C THR A 82 2.46 -17.50 -3.57
N THR A 83 1.60 -16.51 -3.78
CA THR A 83 0.21 -16.73 -4.18
C THR A 83 -0.12 -16.02 -5.49
N THR A 84 -0.84 -16.68 -6.38
CA THR A 84 -1.36 -16.09 -7.63
C THR A 84 -2.85 -16.37 -7.75
N SER A 85 -3.68 -15.33 -7.63
CA SER A 85 -5.14 -15.44 -7.68
C SER A 85 -5.69 -14.71 -8.90
N THR A 86 -6.13 -15.47 -9.91
CA THR A 86 -6.54 -14.90 -11.21
C THR A 86 -8.04 -14.92 -11.46
N GLY A 87 -8.82 -15.64 -10.66
CA GLY A 87 -10.28 -15.67 -10.76
C GLY A 87 -10.92 -14.41 -10.16
N ASN A 88 -12.05 -13.94 -10.72
CA ASN A 88 -12.75 -12.75 -10.21
C ASN A 88 -13.12 -12.90 -8.73
N GLY A 89 -12.99 -11.80 -7.98
CA GLY A 89 -13.15 -11.75 -6.53
C GLY A 89 -12.08 -12.52 -5.74
N GLY A 90 -11.10 -13.11 -6.44
CA GLY A 90 -10.11 -13.99 -5.85
C GLY A 90 -9.16 -13.26 -4.90
N LYS A 91 -8.82 -13.91 -3.78
CA LYS A 91 -7.94 -13.33 -2.75
C LYS A 91 -6.62 -14.09 -2.62
N GLY A 92 -5.57 -13.38 -2.23
CA GLY A 92 -4.31 -14.03 -1.82
C GLY A 92 -4.50 -14.65 -0.43
N ILE A 93 -4.62 -13.79 0.57
CA ILE A 93 -4.74 -14.17 1.98
C ILE A 93 -5.96 -13.49 2.59
N SER A 94 -6.81 -14.24 3.30
CA SER A 94 -8.00 -13.70 3.97
C SER A 94 -8.20 -14.31 5.34
N ALA A 95 -8.32 -13.50 6.38
CA ALA A 95 -8.64 -13.94 7.73
C ALA A 95 -9.89 -13.23 8.26
N ASP A 96 -10.79 -13.96 8.88
CA ASP A 96 -11.94 -13.40 9.59
C ASP A 96 -11.50 -12.80 10.96
N GLY A 97 -10.32 -13.21 11.44
CA GLY A 97 -9.60 -12.60 12.56
C GLY A 97 -8.46 -11.70 12.10
N ASN A 98 -7.34 -11.77 12.83
CA ASN A 98 -6.16 -10.94 12.56
C ASN A 98 -5.19 -11.60 11.58
N ILE A 99 -4.40 -10.78 10.89
CA ILE A 99 -3.23 -11.23 10.13
C ILE A 99 -1.97 -10.61 10.72
N THR A 100 -1.00 -11.45 11.08
CA THR A 100 0.34 -11.01 11.49
C THR A 100 1.37 -11.51 10.49
N ILE A 101 2.12 -10.59 9.89
CA ILE A 101 3.17 -10.82 8.90
C ILE A 101 4.52 -10.55 9.54
N GLY A 102 5.37 -11.56 9.58
CA GLY A 102 6.66 -11.53 10.25
C GLY A 102 6.55 -11.46 11.77
N GLU A 103 7.71 -11.54 12.40
CA GLU A 103 7.86 -11.44 13.86
C GLU A 103 8.60 -10.16 14.24
N LEU A 104 8.31 -9.62 15.43
CA LEU A 104 8.98 -8.42 15.93
C LEU A 104 10.49 -8.65 16.07
N ASN A 105 11.27 -7.63 15.70
CA ASN A 105 12.74 -7.62 15.83
C ASN A 105 13.45 -8.79 15.11
N LYS A 106 12.89 -9.25 13.98
CA LYS A 106 13.51 -10.27 13.13
C LYS A 106 14.00 -9.69 11.81
N ASP A 107 14.91 -10.41 11.18
CA ASP A 107 15.45 -10.08 9.86
C ASP A 107 14.36 -10.21 8.78
N ASN A 108 14.30 -9.21 7.89
CA ASN A 108 13.37 -9.19 6.75
C ASN A 108 13.57 -10.36 5.78
N ALA A 109 14.72 -11.03 5.80
CA ALA A 109 14.99 -12.21 4.98
C ALA A 109 14.31 -13.49 5.48
N LEU A 110 13.78 -13.53 6.72
CA LEU A 110 13.10 -14.71 7.25
C LEU A 110 11.77 -14.99 6.55
N LEU A 111 11.11 -13.94 6.02
CA LEU A 111 9.84 -14.04 5.32
C LEU A 111 9.92 -13.31 3.99
N ASN A 112 9.64 -14.03 2.91
CA ASN A 112 9.46 -13.46 1.58
C ASN A 112 8.04 -13.78 1.09
N LEU A 113 7.17 -12.78 1.10
CA LEU A 113 5.76 -12.89 0.73
C LEU A 113 5.53 -12.23 -0.63
N ASN A 114 5.17 -13.03 -1.64
CA ASN A 114 4.92 -12.60 -3.01
C ASN A 114 3.46 -12.88 -3.39
N ILE A 115 2.64 -11.85 -3.53
CA ILE A 115 1.22 -12.01 -3.83
C ILE A 115 0.90 -11.32 -5.15
N THR A 116 0.21 -12.03 -6.04
CA THR A 116 -0.34 -11.47 -7.27
C THR A 116 -1.83 -11.73 -7.33
N THR A 117 -2.61 -10.68 -7.58
CA THR A 117 -4.04 -10.78 -7.88
C THR A 117 -4.32 -10.16 -9.24
N SER A 118 -5.12 -10.82 -10.06
CA SER A 118 -5.48 -10.31 -11.40
C SER A 118 -6.96 -10.46 -11.74
N GLY A 119 -7.74 -11.17 -10.94
CA GLY A 119 -9.18 -11.27 -11.14
C GLY A 119 -9.88 -9.96 -10.80
N GLU A 120 -10.90 -9.58 -11.55
CA GLU A 120 -11.67 -8.35 -11.35
C GLU A 120 -12.71 -8.53 -10.23
N ARG A 121 -13.27 -7.42 -9.71
CA ARG A 121 -14.47 -7.50 -8.86
C ARG A 121 -15.68 -7.93 -9.67
N PHE A 122 -16.72 -8.47 -9.01
CA PHE A 122 -18.00 -8.77 -9.65
C PHE A 122 -19.18 -8.36 -8.76
N LEU A 123 -20.26 -7.89 -9.39
CA LEU A 123 -21.47 -7.44 -8.71
C LEU A 123 -22.20 -8.65 -8.11
N VAL A 124 -22.49 -8.59 -6.81
CA VAL A 124 -23.30 -9.56 -6.08
C VAL A 124 -24.76 -9.15 -6.11
N SER A 125 -25.05 -7.92 -5.68
CA SER A 125 -26.41 -7.38 -5.60
C SER A 125 -26.43 -5.85 -5.67
N GLY A 126 -27.62 -5.25 -5.74
CA GLY A 126 -27.78 -3.80 -5.76
C GLY A 126 -27.37 -3.12 -7.06
N SER A 127 -27.27 -1.79 -7.02
CA SER A 127 -26.84 -0.93 -8.12
C SER A 127 -26.45 0.47 -7.60
N GLY A 128 -25.67 1.21 -8.39
CA GLY A 128 -25.17 2.53 -8.00
C GLY A 128 -24.44 2.50 -6.66
N ASN A 129 -24.73 3.46 -5.79
CA ASN A 129 -24.11 3.55 -4.46
C ASN A 129 -24.54 2.43 -3.49
N ASN A 130 -25.56 1.65 -3.83
CA ASN A 130 -26.03 0.50 -3.03
C ASN A 130 -25.56 -0.84 -3.62
N ALA A 131 -24.60 -0.82 -4.55
CA ALA A 131 -24.07 -2.02 -5.15
C ALA A 131 -23.13 -2.76 -4.18
N ASP A 132 -23.36 -4.05 -4.05
CA ASP A 132 -22.52 -4.96 -3.29
C ASP A 132 -21.62 -5.75 -4.25
N TYR A 133 -20.31 -5.74 -4.00
CA TYR A 133 -19.30 -6.34 -4.86
C TYR A 133 -18.44 -7.33 -4.10
N ALA A 134 -18.18 -8.47 -4.74
CA ALA A 134 -17.12 -9.36 -4.34
C ALA A 134 -15.79 -8.85 -4.91
N ASN A 135 -14.96 -8.31 -4.02
CA ASN A 135 -13.70 -7.67 -4.40
C ASN A 135 -12.50 -8.63 -4.33
N PRO A 136 -11.58 -8.59 -5.31
CA PRO A 136 -10.28 -9.23 -5.19
C PRO A 136 -9.45 -8.49 -4.13
N LYS A 137 -8.71 -9.19 -3.28
CA LYS A 137 -7.83 -8.57 -2.27
C LYS A 137 -6.54 -9.36 -2.17
N ALA A 138 -5.39 -8.69 -2.16
CA ALA A 138 -4.14 -9.42 -1.97
C ALA A 138 -4.03 -9.98 -0.55
N VAL A 139 -4.20 -9.13 0.47
CA VAL A 139 -4.28 -9.52 1.89
C VAL A 139 -5.44 -8.78 2.55
N LYS A 140 -6.39 -9.51 3.14
CA LYS A 140 -7.52 -8.94 3.89
C LYS A 140 -7.63 -9.54 5.28
N ALA A 141 -7.68 -8.70 6.30
CA ALA A 141 -8.06 -9.08 7.66
C ALA A 141 -9.39 -8.39 8.03
N ASP A 142 -10.36 -9.13 8.55
CA ASP A 142 -11.53 -8.51 9.20
C ASP A 142 -11.16 -7.93 10.58
N GLY A 143 -10.14 -8.49 11.22
CA GLY A 143 -9.47 -7.88 12.37
C GLY A 143 -8.30 -6.98 11.97
N ASN A 144 -7.33 -6.88 12.88
CA ASN A 144 -6.11 -6.10 12.67
C ASN A 144 -5.17 -6.78 11.66
N LEU A 145 -4.44 -5.96 10.92
CA LEU A 145 -3.33 -6.40 10.07
C LEU A 145 -2.03 -5.80 10.59
N THR A 146 -1.07 -6.64 10.98
CA THR A 146 0.22 -6.19 11.50
C THR A 146 1.37 -6.72 10.66
N VAL A 147 2.27 -5.85 10.21
CA VAL A 147 3.55 -6.19 9.59
C VAL A 147 4.66 -5.89 10.60
N ASN A 148 5.35 -6.93 11.05
CA ASN A 148 6.45 -6.80 12.01
C ASN A 148 7.84 -6.84 11.37
N SER A 149 7.97 -7.56 10.26
CA SER A 149 9.20 -7.74 9.48
C SER A 149 8.86 -8.47 8.19
N GLY A 150 9.87 -8.66 7.33
CA GLY A 150 9.77 -9.45 6.10
C GLY A 150 9.95 -8.62 4.84
N THR A 151 10.06 -9.30 3.70
CA THR A 151 9.95 -8.70 2.38
C THR A 151 8.58 -9.05 1.79
N ILE A 152 7.72 -8.04 1.66
CA ILE A 152 6.34 -8.16 1.16
C ILE A 152 6.28 -7.50 -0.21
N THR A 153 5.96 -8.29 -1.23
CA THR A 153 5.77 -7.82 -2.61
C THR A 153 4.38 -8.18 -3.09
N ILE A 154 3.56 -7.17 -3.35
CA ILE A 154 2.18 -7.33 -3.81
C ILE A 154 2.02 -6.67 -5.17
N LYS A 155 1.41 -7.41 -6.11
CA LYS A 155 1.07 -6.91 -7.44
C LYS A 155 -0.39 -7.23 -7.79
N GLY A 156 -1.24 -6.22 -7.68
CA GLY A 156 -2.57 -6.20 -8.29
C GLY A 156 -2.46 -5.74 -9.74
N THR A 157 -2.88 -6.57 -10.71
CA THR A 157 -2.82 -6.24 -12.15
C THR A 157 -4.17 -5.86 -12.73
N GLN A 158 -5.20 -5.71 -11.89
CA GLN A 158 -6.52 -5.25 -12.29
C GLN A 158 -6.46 -3.83 -12.88
N ASN A 159 -7.49 -3.46 -13.64
CA ASN A 159 -7.65 -2.13 -14.23
C ASN A 159 -8.92 -1.40 -13.76
N ALA A 160 -9.52 -1.87 -12.67
CA ALA A 160 -10.70 -1.30 -12.03
C ALA A 160 -10.66 -1.53 -10.50
N ASP A 161 -11.53 -0.83 -9.77
CA ASP A 161 -11.58 -0.89 -8.31
C ASP A 161 -11.86 -2.29 -7.76
N GLY A 162 -11.62 -2.43 -6.46
CA GLY A 162 -11.76 -3.63 -5.64
C GLY A 162 -10.42 -4.20 -5.21
N GLY A 163 -9.41 -4.16 -6.10
CA GLY A 163 -8.11 -4.81 -5.95
C GLY A 163 -7.12 -4.07 -5.06
N GLU A 164 -7.29 -4.15 -3.74
CA GLU A 164 -6.39 -3.56 -2.74
C GLU A 164 -5.23 -4.48 -2.35
N GLY A 165 -4.18 -3.87 -1.79
CA GLY A 165 -2.95 -4.55 -1.38
C GLY A 165 -3.04 -5.16 0.02
N LEU A 166 -2.86 -4.33 1.05
CA LEU A 166 -3.08 -4.70 2.44
C LEU A 166 -4.37 -4.01 2.94
N GLU A 167 -5.38 -4.79 3.29
CA GLU A 167 -6.66 -4.30 3.80
C GLU A 167 -6.90 -4.81 5.23
N SER A 168 -7.25 -3.90 6.13
CA SER A 168 -7.79 -4.23 7.46
C SER A 168 -9.16 -3.58 7.67
N LYS A 169 -10.15 -4.36 8.09
CA LYS A 169 -11.43 -3.80 8.56
C LYS A 169 -11.35 -3.23 9.98
N ALA A 170 -10.16 -3.18 10.57
CA ALA A 170 -9.87 -2.55 11.86
C ALA A 170 -8.61 -1.66 11.74
N ILE A 171 -7.53 -2.00 12.46
CA ILE A 171 -6.27 -1.24 12.46
C ILE A 171 -5.21 -1.98 11.65
N LEU A 172 -4.52 -1.23 10.79
CA LEU A 172 -3.32 -1.69 10.10
C LEU A 172 -2.07 -1.06 10.71
N THR A 173 -1.10 -1.89 11.11
CA THR A 173 0.18 -1.45 11.70
C THR A 173 1.37 -2.00 10.94
N ILE A 174 2.32 -1.14 10.59
CA ILE A 174 3.63 -1.51 10.03
C ILE A 174 4.70 -1.11 11.05
N ASN A 175 5.29 -2.11 11.72
CA ASN A 175 6.36 -1.91 12.69
C ASN A 175 7.73 -1.82 12.02
N ASP A 176 7.99 -2.72 11.07
CA ASP A 176 9.21 -2.79 10.24
C ASP A 176 8.89 -3.61 8.97
N GLY A 177 9.88 -3.83 8.11
CA GLY A 177 9.75 -4.62 6.89
C GLY A 177 10.18 -3.87 5.62
N ILE A 178 10.19 -4.59 4.51
CA ILE A 178 10.27 -4.03 3.16
C ILE A 178 8.94 -4.32 2.48
N VAL A 179 8.07 -3.31 2.36
CA VAL A 179 6.73 -3.41 1.79
C VAL A 179 6.74 -2.76 0.40
N ASN A 180 6.50 -3.53 -0.65
CA ASN A 180 6.41 -3.07 -2.04
C ASN A 180 5.03 -3.46 -2.60
N ILE A 181 4.17 -2.48 -2.87
CA ILE A 181 2.80 -2.75 -3.32
C ILE A 181 2.49 -1.93 -4.56
N GLU A 182 1.96 -2.60 -5.59
CA GLU A 182 1.35 -1.95 -6.74
C GLU A 182 -0.04 -2.53 -7.01
N THR A 183 -1.07 -1.68 -6.98
CA THR A 183 -2.48 -2.07 -7.13
C THR A 183 -3.23 -1.11 -8.07
N TYR A 184 -4.47 -1.45 -8.41
CA TYR A 184 -5.35 -0.46 -9.05
C TYR A 184 -6.03 0.39 -7.99
N ASP A 185 -6.76 -0.28 -7.10
CA ASP A 185 -7.35 0.31 -5.90
C ASP A 185 -6.28 0.57 -4.83
N ASP A 186 -6.68 0.92 -3.61
CA ASP A 186 -5.75 1.34 -2.56
C ASP A 186 -4.63 0.33 -2.32
N ALA A 187 -3.40 0.82 -2.23
CA ALA A 187 -2.29 -0.08 -1.94
C ALA A 187 -2.28 -0.53 -0.47
N ILE A 188 -2.67 0.37 0.45
CA ILE A 188 -2.90 0.07 1.86
C ILE A 188 -4.21 0.74 2.29
N ASN A 189 -5.15 -0.04 2.80
CA ASN A 189 -6.44 0.44 3.30
C ASN A 189 -6.68 -0.01 4.76
N ALA A 190 -7.20 0.87 5.61
CA ALA A 190 -7.75 0.45 6.89
C ALA A 190 -8.98 1.25 7.31
N ALA A 191 -9.95 0.56 7.92
CA ALA A 191 -11.21 1.17 8.34
C ALA A 191 -11.07 2.11 9.56
N THR A 192 -10.17 1.82 10.51
CA THR A 192 -10.07 2.57 11.77
C THR A 192 -8.81 3.42 11.88
N ALA A 193 -7.65 2.84 11.58
CA ALA A 193 -6.38 3.57 11.63
C ALA A 193 -5.29 2.85 10.85
N ILE A 194 -4.37 3.64 10.32
CA ILE A 194 -3.08 3.17 9.80
C ILE A 194 -1.96 3.74 10.68
N ILE A 195 -1.05 2.88 11.14
CA ILE A 195 0.08 3.23 12.00
C ILE A 195 1.37 2.71 11.36
N ILE A 196 2.30 3.59 11.03
CA ILE A 196 3.62 3.24 10.50
C ILE A 196 4.68 3.65 11.52
N ASN A 197 5.33 2.67 12.15
CA ASN A 197 6.39 2.90 13.13
C ASN A 197 7.80 2.87 12.52
N GLY A 198 7.98 2.16 11.41
CA GLY A 198 9.30 1.91 10.82
C GLY A 198 9.24 1.18 9.48
N GLY A 199 10.39 0.64 9.07
CA GLY A 199 10.55 -0.08 7.81
C GLY A 199 10.64 0.79 6.57
N ASN A 200 10.63 0.14 5.42
CA ASN A 200 10.63 0.75 4.09
C ASN A 200 9.33 0.39 3.39
N THR A 201 8.47 1.39 3.15
CA THR A 201 7.15 1.20 2.54
C THR A 201 7.08 1.94 1.21
N TRP A 202 6.88 1.20 0.13
CA TRP A 202 6.89 1.68 -1.25
C TRP A 202 5.59 1.25 -1.91
N VAL A 203 4.67 2.19 -2.07
CA VAL A 203 3.32 1.85 -2.51
C VAL A 203 2.85 2.72 -3.67
N LYS A 204 2.08 2.11 -4.56
CA LYS A 204 1.48 2.76 -5.72
C LYS A 204 0.09 2.20 -6.00
N ALA A 205 -0.91 3.06 -5.97
CA ALA A 205 -2.22 2.78 -6.53
C ALA A 205 -2.36 3.50 -7.88
N ARG A 206 -2.85 2.79 -8.91
CA ARG A 206 -2.97 3.33 -10.27
C ARG A 206 -4.29 4.07 -10.51
N GLY A 207 -5.32 3.74 -9.73
CA GLY A 207 -6.66 4.26 -9.84
C GLY A 207 -7.23 4.84 -8.54
N ASN A 208 -6.57 4.63 -7.39
CA ASN A 208 -7.02 5.11 -6.09
C ASN A 208 -5.87 5.61 -5.20
N ASP A 209 -6.03 5.65 -3.88
CA ASP A 209 -5.07 6.20 -2.93
C ASP A 209 -3.86 5.30 -2.71
N GLY A 210 -2.70 5.90 -2.49
CA GLY A 210 -1.52 5.13 -2.11
C GLY A 210 -1.70 4.48 -0.73
N ILE A 211 -2.13 5.28 0.25
CA ILE A 211 -2.45 4.84 1.61
C ILE A 211 -3.75 5.55 2.00
N ASP A 212 -4.82 4.79 2.21
CA ASP A 212 -6.13 5.28 2.64
C ASP A 212 -6.48 4.75 4.04
N SER A 213 -6.68 5.68 4.98
CA SER A 213 -7.33 5.36 6.24
C SER A 213 -8.67 6.06 6.36
N ASN A 214 -9.75 5.31 6.48
CA ASN A 214 -11.08 5.85 6.83
C ASN A 214 -11.16 6.44 8.26
N GLY A 215 -10.04 6.45 8.99
CA GLY A 215 -9.91 7.04 10.32
C GLY A 215 -8.57 7.75 10.47
N THR A 216 -7.79 7.47 11.51
CA THR A 216 -6.54 8.24 11.75
C THR A 216 -5.33 7.66 11.03
N LEU A 217 -4.44 8.52 10.56
CA LEU A 217 -3.13 8.12 10.04
C LEU A 217 -2.02 8.59 10.98
N THR A 218 -1.15 7.68 11.40
CA THR A 218 0.01 8.00 12.25
C THR A 218 1.31 7.47 11.65
N ILE A 219 2.30 8.34 11.51
CA ILE A 219 3.66 7.98 11.07
C ILE A 219 4.65 8.40 12.16
N ASN A 220 5.22 7.40 12.83
CA ASN A 220 6.21 7.60 13.90
C ASN A 220 7.66 7.51 13.39
N GLY A 221 7.89 6.87 12.24
CA GLY A 221 9.23 6.59 11.71
C GLY A 221 9.21 5.87 10.36
N GLY A 222 10.39 5.41 9.93
CA GLY A 222 10.56 4.67 8.69
C GLY A 222 10.75 5.55 7.45
N PHE A 223 10.81 4.89 6.30
CA PHE A 223 10.90 5.51 4.98
C PHE A 223 9.68 5.10 4.15
N THR A 224 8.80 6.04 3.82
CA THR A 224 7.54 5.77 3.13
C THR A 224 7.39 6.59 1.85
N VAL A 225 7.25 5.94 0.71
CA VAL A 225 6.87 6.58 -0.54
C VAL A 225 5.52 6.02 -0.97
N SER A 226 4.53 6.91 -1.04
CA SER A 226 3.16 6.57 -1.34
C SER A 226 2.64 7.36 -2.53
N ASN A 227 2.30 6.65 -3.59
CA ASN A 227 1.82 7.25 -4.83
C ASN A 227 0.38 6.83 -5.07
N GLY A 228 -0.57 7.74 -4.83
CA GLY A 228 -1.95 7.57 -5.29
C GLY A 228 -2.09 7.93 -6.77
N ALA A 229 -3.30 7.78 -7.28
CA ALA A 229 -3.67 8.25 -8.60
C ALA A 229 -3.88 9.77 -8.63
N ARG A 230 -4.49 10.27 -9.69
CA ARG A 230 -4.83 11.69 -9.85
C ARG A 230 -6.31 11.91 -9.53
N SER A 231 -6.58 13.08 -8.94
CA SER A 231 -7.89 13.74 -8.74
C SER A 231 -9.09 12.80 -8.50
N PRO A 232 -9.61 12.69 -7.26
CA PRO A 232 -9.12 13.33 -6.04
C PRO A 232 -7.95 12.61 -5.36
N GLU A 233 -7.61 11.40 -5.80
CA GLU A 233 -6.79 10.44 -5.05
C GLU A 233 -5.44 10.99 -4.58
N GLU A 234 -4.96 10.45 -3.48
CA GLU A 234 -3.94 11.01 -2.62
C GLU A 234 -2.77 10.04 -2.40
N GLY A 235 -1.59 10.61 -2.12
CA GLY A 235 -0.49 9.79 -1.59
C GLY A 235 -0.81 9.29 -0.17
N PHE A 236 -1.41 10.14 0.64
CA PHE A 236 -1.84 9.80 1.99
C PHE A 236 -3.23 10.42 2.19
N ASP A 237 -4.25 9.56 2.19
CA ASP A 237 -5.61 9.93 2.55
C ASP A 237 -5.93 9.42 3.96
N CYS A 238 -6.58 10.28 4.73
CA CYS A 238 -7.23 9.89 5.95
C CYS A 238 -8.57 10.61 6.15
N ASP A 239 -9.26 10.97 5.07
CA ASP A 239 -10.48 11.80 5.07
C ASP A 239 -10.32 13.14 5.82
N ASN A 240 -9.09 13.68 5.88
CA ASN A 240 -8.72 14.80 6.74
C ASN A 240 -9.02 14.61 8.25
N ASN A 241 -9.10 13.37 8.72
CA ASN A 241 -9.00 13.03 10.14
C ASN A 241 -7.61 13.40 10.69
N THR A 242 -7.32 12.98 11.94
CA THR A 242 -6.01 13.22 12.54
C THR A 242 -4.92 12.47 11.76
N PHE A 243 -4.07 13.24 11.09
CA PHE A 243 -2.83 12.78 10.49
C PHE A 243 -1.64 13.24 11.34
N LYS A 244 -1.10 12.34 12.15
CA LYS A 244 0.01 12.60 13.07
C LYS A 244 1.34 12.16 12.48
N ILE A 245 2.32 13.06 12.44
CA ILE A 245 3.69 12.75 12.01
C ILE A 245 4.69 13.13 13.11
N THR A 246 5.38 12.15 13.68
CA THR A 246 6.42 12.39 14.71
C THR A 246 7.82 12.00 14.28
N GLY A 247 7.99 11.34 13.14
CA GLY A 247 9.30 10.95 12.61
C GLY A 247 9.23 10.33 11.22
N GLY A 248 10.38 9.94 10.70
CA GLY A 248 10.54 9.25 9.41
C GLY A 248 10.72 10.19 8.21
N THR A 249 10.94 9.62 7.04
CA THR A 249 10.96 10.34 5.77
C THR A 249 9.79 9.86 4.94
N ILE A 250 8.89 10.77 4.54
CA ILE A 250 7.73 10.43 3.73
C ILE A 250 7.68 11.27 2.47
N ILE A 251 7.30 10.65 1.36
CA ILE A 251 6.93 11.31 0.12
C ILE A 251 5.58 10.75 -0.32
N GLY A 252 4.55 11.61 -0.33
CA GLY A 252 3.22 11.28 -0.79
C GLY A 252 2.94 12.02 -2.08
N THR A 253 2.51 11.35 -3.14
CA THR A 253 2.15 11.99 -4.42
C THR A 253 0.75 11.57 -4.84
N GLY A 254 -0.10 12.53 -5.21
CA GLY A 254 -1.46 12.29 -5.72
C GLY A 254 -2.06 13.54 -6.35
N GLY A 255 -3.34 13.52 -6.67
CA GLY A 255 -4.15 14.71 -6.93
C GLY A 255 -4.27 15.63 -5.71
N ALA A 256 -4.47 15.05 -4.53
CA ALA A 256 -4.55 15.76 -3.25
C ALA A 256 -3.72 15.08 -2.14
N THR A 257 -3.95 15.48 -0.89
CA THR A 257 -3.40 14.87 0.32
C THR A 257 -4.12 15.41 1.55
N SER A 258 -4.44 14.52 2.48
CA SER A 258 -4.86 14.85 3.82
C SER A 258 -3.74 15.60 4.53
N ASN A 259 -4.11 16.68 5.22
CA ASN A 259 -3.12 17.58 5.81
C ASN A 259 -2.59 17.04 7.14
N PRO A 260 -1.26 17.01 7.36
CA PRO A 260 -0.70 16.75 8.67
C PRO A 260 -1.30 17.67 9.74
N THR A 261 -1.83 17.06 10.79
CA THR A 261 -2.47 17.76 11.91
C THR A 261 -1.39 18.42 12.77
N THR A 262 -1.35 19.75 12.77
CA THR A 262 -0.19 20.53 13.21
C THR A 262 0.06 20.51 14.72
N ASN A 263 -0.97 20.37 15.55
CA ASN A 263 -0.86 20.38 17.02
C ASN A 263 -0.52 19.01 17.64
N VAL A 264 -0.52 17.93 16.84
CA VAL A 264 -0.13 16.59 17.29
C VAL A 264 1.14 16.08 16.60
N SER A 265 1.57 16.75 15.54
CA SER A 265 2.80 16.42 14.80
C SER A 265 4.01 17.15 15.39
N THR A 266 5.15 16.48 15.42
CA THR A 266 6.42 17.03 15.92
C THR A 266 7.49 17.17 14.83
N GLN A 267 7.21 16.68 13.63
CA GLN A 267 8.06 16.84 12.46
C GLN A 267 7.39 17.74 11.42
N ARG A 268 8.18 18.57 10.73
CA ARG A 268 7.66 19.51 9.74
C ARG A 268 7.37 18.82 8.41
N SER A 269 6.35 19.31 7.73
CA SER A 269 5.94 18.86 6.42
C SER A 269 5.85 20.02 5.44
N ILE A 270 6.17 19.72 4.19
CA ILE A 270 6.01 20.64 3.06
C ILE A 270 4.98 20.00 2.11
N LYS A 271 3.86 20.70 1.89
CA LYS A 271 2.87 20.33 0.88
C LYS A 271 3.07 21.18 -0.35
N ILE A 272 3.46 20.56 -1.45
CA ILE A 272 3.73 21.21 -2.73
C ILE A 272 2.59 20.92 -3.67
N THR A 273 1.98 21.95 -4.25
CA THR A 273 1.02 21.80 -5.35
C THR A 273 1.64 22.33 -6.62
N THR A 274 1.69 21.50 -7.66
CA THR A 274 2.32 21.80 -8.95
C THR A 274 1.45 21.33 -10.10
N THR A 275 1.70 21.86 -11.29
CA THR A 275 1.08 21.37 -12.53
C THR A 275 2.08 20.52 -13.31
N LEU A 276 1.69 19.30 -13.72
CA LEU A 276 2.46 18.49 -14.66
C LEU A 276 1.85 18.59 -16.07
N THR A 277 2.64 19.08 -17.02
CA THR A 277 2.29 19.04 -18.44
C THR A 277 2.85 17.75 -19.06
N ASN A 278 2.00 16.99 -19.75
CA ASN A 278 2.33 15.88 -20.66
C ASN A 278 2.69 14.50 -20.07
N ASN A 279 2.29 14.15 -18.84
CA ASN A 279 2.55 12.83 -18.23
C ASN A 279 4.04 12.38 -18.29
N THR A 280 4.98 13.30 -18.51
CA THR A 280 6.40 12.99 -18.51
C THR A 280 6.92 13.11 -17.08
N SER A 281 7.57 12.04 -16.63
CA SER A 281 8.19 12.01 -15.32
C SER A 281 9.21 13.14 -15.19
N THR A 282 9.05 14.00 -14.20
CA THR A 282 9.99 15.10 -13.97
C THR A 282 10.70 14.92 -12.64
N ILE A 283 12.01 15.16 -12.61
CA ILE A 283 12.78 15.16 -11.36
C ILE A 283 12.65 16.54 -10.70
N ILE A 284 12.15 16.53 -9.48
CA ILE A 284 12.21 17.66 -8.55
C ILE A 284 13.37 17.47 -7.59
N ASN A 285 14.01 18.57 -7.21
CA ASN A 285 15.02 18.59 -6.18
C ASN A 285 14.67 19.65 -5.13
N LEU A 286 14.72 19.27 -3.85
CA LEU A 286 14.52 20.14 -2.70
C LEU A 286 15.80 20.20 -1.88
N LYS A 287 16.28 21.42 -1.61
CA LYS A 287 17.47 21.67 -0.79
C LYS A 287 17.26 22.78 0.22
N SER A 288 17.98 22.72 1.33
CA SER A 288 18.08 23.84 2.28
C SER A 288 18.99 24.94 1.74
N SER A 289 18.96 26.12 2.36
CA SER A 289 19.87 27.24 2.05
C SER A 289 21.34 26.94 2.31
N THR A 290 21.66 25.91 3.10
CA THR A 290 23.04 25.44 3.34
C THR A 290 23.51 24.46 2.26
N GLY A 291 22.66 24.14 1.27
CA GLY A 291 22.95 23.16 0.22
C GLY A 291 22.67 21.72 0.63
N THR A 292 22.10 21.45 1.81
CA THR A 292 21.72 20.10 2.22
C THR A 292 20.58 19.61 1.35
N ARG A 293 20.82 18.51 0.62
CA ARG A 293 19.81 17.84 -0.20
C ARG A 293 18.79 17.15 0.69
N ILE A 294 17.52 17.51 0.53
CA ILE A 294 16.39 16.91 1.26
C ILE A 294 15.72 15.84 0.41
N LEU A 295 15.43 16.17 -0.86
CA LEU A 295 14.72 15.27 -1.76
C LEU A 295 15.28 15.39 -3.17
N THR A 296 15.52 14.25 -3.81
CA THR A 296 15.58 14.15 -5.27
C THR A 296 14.59 13.07 -5.69
N TYR A 297 13.56 13.49 -6.40
CA TYR A 297 12.39 12.65 -6.63
C TYR A 297 11.86 12.83 -8.03
N ARG A 298 11.68 11.71 -8.73
CA ARG A 298 10.96 11.66 -9.98
C ARG A 298 9.49 11.55 -9.68
N VAL A 299 8.78 12.64 -9.93
CA VAL A 299 7.33 12.66 -9.82
C VAL A 299 6.77 11.62 -10.80
N PRO A 300 5.95 10.67 -10.32
CA PRO A 300 5.38 9.62 -11.15
C PRO A 300 4.62 10.19 -12.35
N ALA A 301 4.69 9.47 -13.47
CA ALA A 301 3.74 9.67 -14.54
C ALA A 301 2.38 9.12 -14.07
N PHE A 302 1.34 9.94 -14.19
CA PHE A 302 -0.01 9.50 -13.90
C PHE A 302 -0.73 9.15 -15.19
N SER A 303 -1.38 7.99 -15.22
CA SER A 303 -2.41 7.68 -16.23
C SER A 303 -3.55 8.71 -16.11
N SER A 304 -4.16 9.06 -17.23
CA SER A 304 -5.06 10.21 -17.46
C SER A 304 -6.40 10.22 -16.68
N ASN A 305 -6.49 9.55 -15.53
CA ASN A 305 -7.66 9.66 -14.68
C ASN A 305 -7.61 11.03 -13.99
N GLY A 306 -8.53 11.91 -14.36
CA GLY A 306 -8.69 13.23 -13.73
C GLY A 306 -8.79 14.39 -14.72
N ASN A 307 -9.78 15.26 -14.48
CA ASN A 307 -9.88 16.55 -15.15
C ASN A 307 -8.92 17.54 -14.48
N GLY A 308 -7.75 17.77 -15.08
CA GLY A 308 -6.80 18.80 -14.63
C GLY A 308 -5.39 18.28 -14.40
N ASN A 309 -4.42 19.18 -14.40
CA ASN A 309 -2.99 18.87 -14.38
C ASN A 309 -2.33 19.05 -13.00
N SER A 310 -3.13 19.27 -11.95
CA SER A 310 -2.65 19.48 -10.59
C SER A 310 -2.14 18.17 -9.97
N VAL A 311 -1.01 18.26 -9.29
CA VAL A 311 -0.38 17.20 -8.52
C VAL A 311 0.04 17.79 -7.18
N THR A 312 -0.23 17.05 -6.12
CA THR A 312 0.19 17.35 -4.76
C THR A 312 1.32 16.42 -4.36
N ILE A 313 2.35 16.98 -3.72
CA ILE A 313 3.48 16.25 -3.16
C ILE A 313 3.61 16.65 -1.69
N LEU A 314 3.34 15.71 -0.78
CA LEU A 314 3.58 15.86 0.65
C LEU A 314 4.95 15.30 1.00
N ILE A 315 5.80 16.10 1.63
CA ILE A 315 7.14 15.68 2.03
C ILE A 315 7.33 15.93 3.52
N THR A 316 7.84 14.94 4.23
CA THR A 316 8.42 15.11 5.57
C THR A 316 9.78 14.44 5.61
N ASP A 317 10.71 15.02 6.35
CA ASP A 317 12.04 14.46 6.58
C ASP A 317 12.60 15.10 7.87
N PRO A 318 13.38 14.38 8.70
CA PRO A 318 13.97 14.95 9.91
C PRO A 318 14.87 16.17 9.64
N LEU A 319 15.39 16.31 8.41
CA LEU A 319 16.21 17.45 7.97
C LEU A 319 15.37 18.69 7.57
N ILE A 320 14.03 18.61 7.59
CA ILE A 320 13.14 19.76 7.40
C ILE A 320 12.98 20.51 8.73
N LEU A 321 13.82 21.53 8.90
CA LEU A 321 13.88 22.41 10.07
C LEU A 321 13.26 23.77 9.75
N ASN A 322 13.20 24.66 10.74
CA ASN A 322 12.89 26.06 10.48
C ASN A 322 14.04 26.66 9.64
N GLY A 323 13.72 27.18 8.45
CA GLY A 323 14.72 27.71 7.55
C GLY A 323 14.23 27.94 6.13
N ASN A 324 15.16 28.34 5.26
CA ASN A 324 14.88 28.62 3.85
C ASN A 324 15.22 27.41 2.99
N TYR A 325 14.35 27.13 2.02
CA TYR A 325 14.46 26.02 1.09
C TYR A 325 14.24 26.50 -0.34
N THR A 326 14.84 25.76 -1.27
CA THR A 326 14.69 25.99 -2.71
C THR A 326 14.26 24.70 -3.37
N ILE A 327 13.24 24.79 -4.23
CA ILE A 327 12.81 23.70 -5.11
C ILE A 327 13.18 24.02 -6.56
N SER A 328 13.78 23.04 -7.24
CA SER A 328 14.11 23.08 -8.66
C SER A 328 13.48 21.93 -9.44
N LYS A 329 13.23 22.15 -10.74
CA LYS A 329 12.63 21.20 -11.70
C LYS A 329 13.59 20.89 -12.83
N GLY A 330 13.57 19.65 -13.30
CA GLY A 330 14.37 19.21 -14.44
C GLY A 330 15.81 18.91 -14.06
N ALA A 331 16.04 18.54 -12.79
CA ALA A 331 17.34 18.01 -12.39
C ALA A 331 17.65 16.72 -13.15
N SER A 332 18.93 16.39 -13.30
CA SER A 332 19.38 15.09 -13.76
C SER A 332 20.26 14.44 -12.70
N VAL A 333 20.24 13.12 -12.63
CA VAL A 333 21.04 12.36 -11.65
C VAL A 333 21.93 11.38 -12.41
N SER A 334 23.22 11.41 -12.10
CA SER A 334 24.22 10.44 -12.60
C SER A 334 24.72 9.56 -11.46
N GLY A 335 24.79 8.25 -11.66
CA GLY A 335 25.32 7.29 -10.69
C GLY A 335 24.46 7.05 -9.43
N GLY A 336 23.18 7.46 -9.43
CA GLY A 336 22.23 7.18 -8.34
C GLY A 336 21.36 5.94 -8.60
N THR A 337 20.64 5.50 -7.57
CA THR A 337 19.65 4.41 -7.66
C THR A 337 18.26 4.99 -7.52
N GLU A 338 17.40 4.69 -8.49
CA GLU A 338 16.00 5.05 -8.46
C GLU A 338 15.14 3.86 -8.03
N SER A 339 14.27 4.10 -7.05
CA SER A 339 13.19 3.18 -6.67
C SER A 339 12.08 3.14 -7.72
N PRO A 340 11.31 2.04 -7.83
CA PRO A 340 10.13 1.97 -8.70
C PRO A 340 9.09 3.08 -8.47
N ASN A 341 9.10 3.71 -7.29
CA ASN A 341 8.16 4.76 -6.88
C ASN A 341 8.73 6.17 -7.02
N GLY A 342 9.91 6.32 -7.64
CA GLY A 342 10.48 7.60 -8.08
C GLY A 342 11.50 8.26 -7.15
N TYR A 343 11.69 7.76 -5.92
CA TYR A 343 12.75 8.26 -5.03
C TYR A 343 14.14 7.87 -5.54
N ILE A 344 15.08 8.81 -5.51
CA ILE A 344 16.44 8.62 -6.02
C ILE A 344 17.45 8.81 -4.89
N VAL A 345 18.21 7.76 -4.60
CA VAL A 345 19.27 7.74 -3.57
C VAL A 345 20.63 7.85 -4.22
N GLY A 346 21.55 8.53 -3.52
CA GLY A 346 22.93 8.71 -3.99
C GLY A 346 23.00 9.55 -5.26
N GLY A 347 24.02 9.29 -6.08
CA GLY A 347 24.28 9.97 -7.34
C GLY A 347 24.67 11.46 -7.21
N THR A 348 25.24 11.98 -8.28
CA THR A 348 25.50 13.42 -8.44
C THR A 348 24.29 14.06 -9.11
N VAL A 349 23.68 15.03 -8.42
CA VAL A 349 22.55 15.80 -8.93
C VAL A 349 23.08 17.02 -9.68
N THR A 350 22.79 17.10 -10.98
CA THR A 350 22.91 18.36 -11.72
C THR A 350 21.59 19.10 -11.53
N GLU A 351 21.65 20.25 -10.85
CA GLU A 351 20.45 21.01 -10.55
C GLU A 351 19.75 21.49 -11.82
N GLY A 352 18.42 21.36 -11.81
CA GLY A 352 17.58 21.95 -12.84
C GLY A 352 17.31 23.45 -12.60
N SER A 353 16.29 23.99 -13.26
CA SER A 353 15.89 25.38 -13.07
C SER A 353 15.21 25.56 -11.71
N THR A 354 15.61 26.58 -10.96
CA THR A 354 14.92 26.97 -9.72
C THR A 354 13.50 27.39 -10.04
N ILE A 355 12.52 26.81 -9.34
CA ILE A 355 11.10 27.16 -9.46
C ILE A 355 10.76 28.22 -8.41
N LYS A 356 11.15 27.96 -7.15
CA LYS A 356 10.73 28.78 -6.01
C LYS A 356 11.69 28.63 -4.84
N SER A 357 11.86 29.71 -4.10
CA SER A 357 12.43 29.69 -2.74
C SER A 357 11.36 30.09 -1.73
N PHE A 358 11.37 29.46 -0.56
CA PHE A 358 10.37 29.67 0.48
C PHE A 358 10.95 29.40 1.87
N THR A 359 10.25 29.86 2.90
CA THR A 359 10.60 29.64 4.30
C THR A 359 9.66 28.60 4.91
N VAL A 360 10.23 27.64 5.62
CA VAL A 360 9.50 26.72 6.49
C VAL A 360 9.55 27.29 7.90
N SER A 361 8.40 27.65 8.47
CA SER A 361 8.30 28.21 9.83
C SER A 361 7.25 27.51 10.71
N THR A 362 6.24 26.88 10.10
CA THR A 362 5.15 26.14 10.75
C THR A 362 5.35 24.61 10.63
N MET A 363 4.52 23.82 11.33
CA MET A 363 4.52 22.35 11.17
C MET A 363 4.09 21.90 9.77
N LEU A 364 3.15 22.60 9.13
CA LEU A 364 2.79 22.38 7.73
C LEU A 364 3.02 23.66 6.93
N THR A 365 3.94 23.61 5.97
CA THR A 365 4.18 24.69 5.00
C THR A 365 3.59 24.30 3.65
N THR A 366 2.69 25.13 3.11
CA THR A 366 2.09 24.90 1.78
C THR A 366 2.78 25.76 0.73
N VAL A 367 3.12 25.18 -0.41
CA VAL A 367 3.86 25.81 -1.50
C VAL A 367 3.17 25.52 -2.84
N SER A 368 2.64 26.55 -3.48
CA SER A 368 2.16 26.45 -4.87
C SER A 368 3.25 26.86 -5.85
N LEU A 369 3.46 26.06 -6.89
CA LEU A 369 4.49 26.22 -7.92
C LEU A 369 3.94 26.72 -9.26
#